data_AF-A0A3E1EZJ1-F1
#
_entry.id   AF-A0A3E1EZJ1-F1
#
_cell.length_a   1.000
_cell.length_b   1.000
_cell.length_c   1.000
_cell.angle_alpha   90.00
_cell.angle_beta   90.00
_cell.angle_gamma   90.00
#
_symmetry.space_group_name_H-M   'P 1'
#
loop_
_entity.id
_entity.type
_entity.pdbx_description
1 polymer ?
#
loop_
_entity_poly.entity_id
_entity_poly.type
_entity_poly.pdbx_seq_one_letter_code
_entity_poly.pdbx_strand_id
1 'polypeptide(L)' 'MEAGNTYIIHTENQEQANALKAFVKALKMKLEETNDKSYNPDFVKKIKRSKKEFQEGKYTTVNKDNLESFLGLK' A
#
# COMPACT_ATOMS: atom_id res chain seq x y z
N MET A 1 -32.73 12.80 -9.59
CA MET A 1 -31.27 12.97 -9.79
C MET A 1 -30.75 11.59 -10.16
N GLU A 2 -30.26 11.40 -11.39
CA GLU A 2 -29.65 10.13 -11.77
C GLU A 2 -28.38 9.92 -10.93
N ALA A 3 -28.23 8.72 -10.35
CA ALA A 3 -27.05 8.38 -9.58
C ALA A 3 -25.86 8.25 -10.54
N GLY A 4 -24.84 9.09 -10.38
CA GLY A 4 -23.59 8.97 -11.13
C GLY A 4 -22.79 7.77 -10.63
N ASN A 5 -22.34 6.91 -11.56
CA ASN A 5 -21.44 5.80 -11.25
C ASN A 5 -19.98 6.24 -11.42
N THR A 6 -19.12 5.84 -10.48
CA THR A 6 -17.66 6.03 -10.56
C THR A 6 -16.99 4.72 -10.95
N TYR A 7 -16.10 4.78 -11.94
CA TYR A 7 -15.29 3.64 -12.38
C TYR A 7 -13.82 3.87 -12.02
N ILE A 8 -13.18 2.85 -11.45
CA ILE A 8 -11.76 2.87 -11.07
C ILE A 8 -11.01 1.92 -12.01
N ILE A 9 -9.96 2.42 -12.66
CA ILE A 9 -9.15 1.66 -13.61
C ILE A 9 -7.71 1.58 -13.08
N HIS A 10 -7.21 0.37 -12.87
CA HIS A 10 -5.83 0.14 -12.44
C HIS A 10 -4.91 -0.02 -13.65
N THR A 11 -3.92 0.87 -13.78
CA THR A 11 -2.93 0.83 -14.86
C THR A 11 -1.68 0.08 -14.41
N GLU A 12 -1.12 -0.76 -15.28
CA GLU A 12 0.08 -1.54 -15.00
C GLU A 12 1.37 -0.81 -15.38
N ASN A 13 1.28 0.17 -16.30
CA ASN A 13 2.44 0.91 -16.80
C ASN A 13 2.09 2.37 -17.15
N GLN A 14 3.13 3.16 -17.38
CA GLN A 14 3.01 4.61 -17.62
C GLN A 14 2.34 4.93 -18.97
N GLU A 15 2.47 4.07 -19.98
CA GLU A 15 1.82 4.25 -21.28
C GLU A 15 0.30 4.16 -21.17
N GLN A 16 -0.21 3.14 -20.44
CA GLN A 16 -1.64 2.99 -20.15
C GLN A 16 -2.19 4.20 -19.39
N ALA A 17 -1.46 4.68 -18.37
CA ALA A 17 -1.85 5.87 -17.60
C ALA A 17 -1.93 7.13 -18.47
N ASN A 18 -0.95 7.34 -19.34
CA ASN A 18 -0.91 8.48 -20.24
C ASN A 18 -2.05 8.45 -21.26
N ALA A 19 -2.35 7.28 -21.83
CA ALA A 19 -3.47 7.10 -22.75
C ALA A 19 -4.81 7.45 -22.07
N LEU A 20 -5.10 6.86 -20.91
CA LEU A 20 -6.33 7.14 -20.16
C LEU A 20 -6.45 8.61 -19.77
N LYS A 21 -5.34 9.24 -19.34
CA LYS A 21 -5.30 10.67 -19.01
C LYS A 21 -5.67 11.55 -20.21
N ALA A 22 -5.21 11.20 -21.41
CA ALA A 22 -5.57 11.90 -22.64
C ALA A 22 -7.06 11.76 -22.96
N PHE A 23 -7.63 10.54 -22.85
CA PHE A 23 -9.05 10.29 -23.08
C PHE A 23 -9.95 11.03 -22.08
N VAL A 24 -9.68 10.93 -20.78
CA VAL A 24 -10.45 11.60 -19.73
C VAL A 24 -10.43 13.11 -19.91
N LYS A 25 -9.28 13.69 -20.28
CA LYS A 25 -9.14 15.12 -20.56
C LYS A 25 -9.91 15.55 -21.81
N ALA A 26 -9.87 14.76 -22.88
CA ALA A 26 -10.62 15.05 -24.10
C ALA A 26 -12.13 15.06 -23.87
N LEU A 27 -12.62 14.18 -22.98
CA LEU A 27 -14.02 14.08 -22.58
C LEU A 27 -14.43 15.09 -21.49
N LYS A 28 -13.51 15.95 -21.03
CA LYS A 28 -13.72 16.93 -19.95
C LYS A 28 -14.24 16.27 -18.65
N MET A 29 -13.86 15.03 -18.40
CA MET A 29 -14.21 14.28 -17.19
C MET A 29 -13.25 14.61 -16.04
N LYS A 30 -13.70 14.41 -14.80
CA LYS A 30 -12.86 14.58 -13.61
C LYS A 30 -11.88 13.41 -13.50
N LEU A 31 -10.59 13.70 -13.35
CA LEU A 31 -9.55 12.71 -13.06
C LEU A 31 -9.17 12.78 -11.58
N GLU A 32 -9.24 11.65 -10.89
CA GLU A 32 -8.76 11.51 -9.51
C GLU A 32 -7.51 10.64 -9.52
N GLU A 33 -6.33 11.27 -9.35
CA GLU A 33 -5.07 10.55 -9.25
C GLU A 33 -4.89 10.07 -7.80
N THR A 34 -5.34 8.85 -7.52
CA THR A 34 -4.94 8.14 -6.31
C THR A 34 -3.54 7.59 -6.51
N ASN A 35 -2.54 8.36 -6.06
CA ASN A 35 -1.23 7.78 -5.79
C ASN A 35 -1.42 6.83 -4.61
N ASP A 36 -1.70 5.57 -4.91
CA ASP A 36 -1.62 4.50 -3.94
C ASP A 36 -0.16 4.45 -3.51
N LYS A 37 0.16 5.17 -2.44
CA LYS A 37 1.54 5.43 -2.04
C LYS A 37 2.15 4.06 -1.78
N SER A 38 3.01 3.63 -2.69
CA SER A 38 3.84 2.45 -2.47
C SER A 38 4.44 2.58 -1.08
N TYR A 39 4.28 1.53 -0.26
CA TYR A 39 4.79 1.55 1.11
C TYR A 39 6.23 2.04 1.10
N ASN A 40 6.59 2.86 2.10
CA ASN A 40 7.94 3.39 2.22
C ASN A 40 8.98 2.28 1.94
N PRO A 41 9.91 2.45 0.99
CA PRO A 41 10.86 1.40 0.62
C PRO A 41 11.63 0.81 1.82
N ASP A 42 11.95 1.62 2.82
CA ASP A 42 12.61 1.17 4.05
C ASP A 42 11.69 0.30 4.91
N PHE A 43 10.39 0.61 4.94
CA PHE A 43 9.40 -0.24 5.57
C PHE A 43 9.32 -1.61 4.87
N VAL A 44 9.23 -1.62 3.53
CA VAL A 44 9.22 -2.87 2.76
C VAL A 44 10.50 -3.68 3.00
N LYS A 45 11.67 -3.02 3.03
CA LYS A 45 12.96 -3.65 3.32
C LYS A 45 12.98 -4.25 4.73
N LYS A 46 12.46 -3.55 5.74
CA LYS A 46 12.34 -4.05 7.12
C LYS A 46 11.47 -5.30 7.20
N ILE A 47 10.31 -5.30 6.53
CA ILE A 47 9.41 -6.47 6.51
C ILE A 47 10.07 -7.67 5.81
N LYS A 48 10.70 -7.47 4.65
CA LYS A 48 11.43 -8.54 3.95
C LYS A 48 12.54 -9.14 4.82
N ARG A 49 13.28 -8.29 5.54
CA ARG A 49 14.31 -8.75 6.50
C ARG A 49 13.69 -9.57 7.63
N SER A 50 12.62 -9.07 8.25
CA SER A 50 11.95 -9.76 9.35
C SER A 50 11.41 -11.14 8.95
N LYS A 51 10.86 -11.28 7.73
CA LYS A 51 10.44 -12.58 7.18
C LYS A 51 11.61 -13.57 7.07
N LYS A 52 12.76 -13.09 6.60
CA LYS A 52 13.98 -13.91 6.51
C LYS A 52 14.48 -14.31 7.90
N GLU A 53 14.54 -13.38 8.84
CA GLU A 53 14.94 -13.65 10.23
C GLU A 53 14.02 -14.70 10.88
N PHE A 54 12.70 -14.63 10.64
CA PHE A 54 11.75 -15.63 11.12
C PHE A 54 12.04 -17.03 10.54
N GLN A 55 12.28 -17.14 9.23
CA GLN A 55 12.63 -18.40 8.57
C GLN A 55 13.97 -18.97 9.07
N GLU A 56 14.92 -18.10 9.44
CA GLU A 56 16.21 -18.47 10.03
C GLU A 56 16.11 -18.79 11.55
N GLY A 57 14.92 -18.73 12.15
CA GLY A 57 14.73 -18.96 13.58
C GLY A 57 15.16 -17.81 14.48
N LYS A 58 15.47 -16.64 13.92
CA LYS A 58 15.89 -15.42 14.64
C LYS A 58 14.67 -14.60 15.07
N TYR A 59 13.83 -15.17 15.91
CA TYR A 59 12.66 -14.48 16.47
C TYR A 59 12.50 -14.79 17.96
N THR A 60 11.74 -13.95 18.64
CA THR A 60 11.36 -14.16 20.04
C THR A 60 9.85 -14.22 20.14
N THR A 61 9.33 -15.30 20.71
CA THR A 61 7.90 -15.43 21.02
C THR A 61 7.64 -14.82 22.38
N VAL A 62 6.66 -13.93 22.46
CA VAL A 62 6.24 -13.27 23.70
C VAL A 62 4.79 -13.63 23.97
N ASN A 63 4.48 -14.07 25.19
CA ASN A 63 3.09 -14.27 25.59
C ASN A 63 2.40 -12.90 25.69
N LYS A 64 1.15 -12.82 25.22
CA LYS A 64 0.33 -11.61 25.21
C LYS A 64 0.26 -10.96 26.60
N ASP A 65 0.12 -11.76 27.65
CA ASP A 65 0.04 -11.29 29.04
C ASP A 65 1.32 -10.57 29.51
N ASN A 66 2.45 -10.87 28.87
CA ASN A 66 3.77 -10.30 29.19
C ASN A 66 4.18 -9.16 28.24
N LEU A 67 3.34 -8.79 27.26
CA LEU A 67 3.71 -7.85 26.20
C LEU A 67 4.06 -6.45 26.75
N GLU A 68 3.29 -5.95 27.72
CA GLU A 68 3.53 -4.63 28.32
C GLU A 68 4.88 -4.55 29.03
N SER A 69 5.23 -5.62 29.77
CA SER A 69 6.52 -5.72 30.46
C SER A 69 7.67 -5.86 29.47
N PHE A 70 7.48 -6.64 28.41
CA PHE A 70 8.48 -6.82 27.35
C PHE A 70 8.78 -5.51 26.61
N LEU A 71 7.76 -4.67 26.41
CA LEU A 71 7.90 -3.37 25.77
C LEU A 71 8.36 -2.24 26.72
N GLY A 72 8.53 -2.53 28.02
CA GLY A 72 8.98 -1.53 29.01
C GLY A 72 7.95 -0.44 29.27
N LEU A 73 6.66 -0.76 29.17
CA LEU A 73 5.55 0.19 29.35
C LEU A 73 5.03 0.25 30.81
N LYS A 74 5.72 -0.37 31.75
CA LYS A 74 5.40 -0.41 33.20
C LYS A 74 6.52 0.19 34.02
#